data_AF-A0A914ID32-F1
#
_entry.id   AF-A0A914ID32-F1
#
_cell.length_a   1.000
_cell.length_b   1.000
_cell.length_c   1.000
_cell.angle_alpha   90.00
_cell.angle_beta   90.00
_cell.angle_gamma   90.00
#
_symmetry.space_group_name_H-M   'P 1'
#
loop_
_entity.id
_entity.type
_entity.pdbx_description
1 polymer ?
#
loop_
_entity_poly.entity_id
_entity_poly.type
_entity_poly.pdbx_seq_one_letter_code
_entity_poly.pdbx_strand_id
1 'polypeptide(L)'
;MNASDFYDFPFHPKVLDYAQFLAYCRLADRQTQCFIERCGDQSADRVFSPSNFLCSFKRQHFLRVRPCLEDSEPISFLRCDQKCHPAKDAEDGGMARGGGNDWRPGGRGAEMGKVFSGAEMDGYERELDTLCAFQHCYSQCQEDIATQICSPGQAALAAELVRTYVQWHSADLLDWHILTGNELLLPKSCTKLAKSVSPAKGPDPVLKAMLAAA
;
A
#
# COMPACT_ATOMS: atom_id res chain seq x y z
N MET A 1 -16.20 13.21 -1.34
CA MET A 1 -15.14 12.22 -1.07
C MET A 1 -15.42 11.07 -1.99
N ASN A 2 -14.56 10.93 -3.00
CA ASN A 2 -14.67 9.83 -3.93
C ASN A 2 -13.92 8.67 -3.28
N ALA A 3 -14.46 7.45 -3.37
CA ALA A 3 -13.79 6.24 -2.89
C ALA A 3 -12.43 5.98 -3.57
N SER A 4 -12.04 6.82 -4.53
CA SER A 4 -10.73 6.83 -5.19
C SER A 4 -9.62 7.52 -4.38
N ASP A 5 -9.96 8.29 -3.35
CA ASP A 5 -9.01 9.28 -2.81
C ASP A 5 -7.89 8.63 -1.97
N PHE A 6 -8.07 7.40 -1.47
CA PHE A 6 -7.07 6.67 -0.67
C PHE A 6 -6.80 5.24 -1.13
N TYR A 7 -7.54 4.78 -2.15
CA TYR A 7 -7.49 3.40 -2.62
C TYR A 7 -6.62 3.30 -3.85
N ASP A 8 -5.31 3.41 -3.65
CA ASP A 8 -4.40 2.64 -4.48
C ASP A 8 -4.14 1.31 -3.77
N PHE A 9 -4.57 0.24 -4.45
CA PHE A 9 -4.03 -1.12 -4.47
C PHE A 9 -3.46 -1.73 -3.15
N PRO A 10 -3.73 -3.00 -2.76
CA PRO A 10 -4.29 -4.13 -3.52
C PRO A 10 -5.81 -4.36 -3.41
N PHE A 11 -6.52 -3.44 -2.77
CA PHE A 11 -7.90 -3.68 -2.33
C PHE A 11 -8.97 -3.10 -3.22
N HIS A 12 -8.60 -2.48 -4.35
CA HIS A 12 -9.63 -1.97 -5.25
C HIS A 12 -10.47 -3.17 -5.73
N PRO A 13 -11.80 -3.21 -5.49
CA PRO A 13 -12.64 -4.38 -5.80
C PRO A 13 -12.57 -4.80 -7.26
N LYS A 14 -12.27 -3.85 -8.17
CA LYS A 14 -12.07 -4.13 -9.59
C LYS A 14 -10.90 -5.07 -9.84
N VAL A 15 -9.80 -5.02 -9.08
CA VAL A 15 -8.64 -5.89 -9.31
C VAL A 15 -8.83 -7.27 -8.66
N LEU A 16 -9.83 -7.43 -7.79
CA LEU A 16 -10.17 -8.74 -7.23
C LEU A 16 -10.85 -9.65 -8.25
N ASP A 17 -11.50 -9.10 -9.28
CA ASP A 17 -11.98 -9.88 -10.43
C ASP A 17 -10.77 -10.40 -11.24
N TYR A 18 -10.77 -11.69 -11.59
CA TYR A 18 -9.67 -12.32 -12.31
C TYR A 18 -9.40 -11.71 -13.70
N ALA A 19 -10.44 -11.43 -14.48
CA ALA A 19 -10.29 -10.85 -15.81
C ALA A 19 -9.73 -9.42 -15.72
N GLN A 20 -10.19 -8.65 -14.74
CA GLN A 20 -9.68 -7.32 -14.47
C GLN A 20 -8.25 -7.34 -13.92
N PHE A 21 -7.89 -8.32 -13.08
CA PHE A 21 -6.51 -8.54 -12.65
C PHE A 21 -5.57 -8.79 -13.83
N LEU A 22 -5.99 -9.62 -14.80
CA LEU A 22 -5.20 -9.83 -16.01
C LEU A 22 -5.08 -8.55 -16.85
N ALA A 23 -6.14 -7.74 -16.94
CA ALA A 23 -6.09 -6.46 -17.63
C ALA A 23 -5.14 -5.47 -16.93
N TYR A 24 -5.21 -5.42 -15.60
CA TYR A 24 -4.29 -4.64 -14.76
C TYR A 24 -2.84 -5.04 -15.00
N CYS A 25 -2.52 -6.33 -15.01
CA CYS A 25 -1.14 -6.77 -15.27
C CYS A 25 -0.66 -6.48 -16.69
N ARG A 26 -1.52 -6.58 -17.70
CA ARG A 26 -1.12 -6.17 -19.07
C ARG A 26 -0.86 -4.67 -19.15
N LEU A 27 -1.59 -3.85 -18.40
CA LEU A 27 -1.36 -2.41 -18.34
C LEU A 27 -0.04 -2.11 -17.61
N ALA A 28 0.22 -2.79 -16.50
CA ALA A 28 1.47 -2.71 -15.76
C ALA A 28 2.68 -3.05 -16.64
N ASP A 29 2.63 -4.18 -17.37
CA ASP A 29 3.71 -4.59 -18.27
C ASP A 29 4.01 -3.52 -19.32
N ARG A 30 2.97 -2.89 -19.88
CA ARG A 30 3.13 -1.78 -20.85
C ARG A 30 3.71 -0.52 -20.22
N GLN A 31 3.34 -0.20 -18.97
CA GLN A 31 3.90 0.94 -18.25
C GLN A 31 5.39 0.73 -17.96
N THR A 32 5.75 -0.45 -17.45
CA THR A 32 7.14 -0.82 -17.20
C THR A 32 7.96 -0.80 -18.48
N GLN A 33 7.44 -1.37 -19.58
CA GLN A 33 8.12 -1.33 -20.88
C GLN A 33 8.31 0.10 -21.41
N CYS A 34 7.29 0.95 -21.29
CA CYS A 34 7.39 2.36 -21.66
C CYS A 34 8.49 3.08 -20.87
N PHE A 35 8.61 2.79 -19.57
CA PHE A 35 9.67 3.34 -18.72
C PHE A 35 11.06 2.85 -19.17
N ILE A 36 11.22 1.54 -19.40
CA ILE A 36 12.49 0.96 -19.91
C ILE A 36 12.90 1.65 -21.21
N GLU A 37 11.98 1.80 -22.16
CA GLU A 37 12.26 2.38 -23.48
C GLU A 37 12.55 3.89 -23.43
N ARG A 38 11.82 4.64 -22.61
CA ARG A 38 11.94 6.11 -22.55
C ARG A 38 13.06 6.58 -21.63
N CYS A 39 13.30 5.87 -20.54
CA CYS A 39 14.29 6.24 -19.52
C CYS A 39 15.60 5.45 -19.67
N GLY A 40 15.63 4.40 -20.51
CA GLY A 40 16.81 3.56 -20.71
C GLY A 40 17.15 2.67 -19.51
N ASP A 41 16.25 2.57 -18.53
CA ASP A 41 16.47 1.81 -17.30
C ASP A 41 16.01 0.35 -17.47
N GLN A 42 16.97 -0.53 -17.75
CA GLN A 42 16.73 -1.97 -17.92
C GLN A 42 16.43 -2.72 -16.62
N SER A 43 16.50 -2.04 -15.45
CA SER A 43 16.21 -2.66 -14.16
C SER A 43 14.74 -2.52 -13.73
N ALA A 44 13.94 -1.73 -14.45
CA ALA A 44 12.59 -1.35 -14.04
C ALA A 44 11.62 -2.53 -13.88
N ASP A 45 11.87 -3.68 -14.52
CA ASP A 45 11.10 -4.92 -14.35
C ASP A 45 11.41 -5.64 -13.02
N ARG A 46 12.54 -5.31 -12.39
CA ARG A 46 13.05 -5.91 -11.14
C ARG A 46 12.94 -4.99 -9.93
N VAL A 47 12.64 -3.71 -10.14
CA VAL A 47 12.43 -2.75 -9.06
C VAL A 47 10.99 -2.86 -8.56
N PHE A 48 10.80 -2.60 -7.26
CA PHE A 48 9.48 -2.54 -6.68
C PHE A 48 8.65 -1.43 -7.35
N SER A 49 7.47 -1.81 -7.79
CA SER A 49 6.34 -0.91 -8.01
C SER A 49 5.10 -1.64 -7.52
N PRO A 50 4.02 -0.93 -7.12
CA PRO A 50 2.78 -1.59 -6.73
C PRO A 50 2.30 -2.64 -7.75
N SER A 51 2.48 -2.33 -9.04
CA SER A 51 2.11 -3.20 -10.15
C SER A 51 3.07 -4.39 -10.32
N ASN A 52 4.39 -4.17 -10.31
CA ASN A 52 5.37 -5.26 -10.41
C ASN A 52 5.25 -6.22 -9.22
N PHE A 53 4.97 -5.69 -8.03
CA PHE A 53 4.81 -6.48 -6.82
C PHE A 53 3.79 -7.60 -7.01
N LEU A 54 2.62 -7.32 -7.58
CA LEU A 54 1.65 -8.36 -7.82
C LEU A 54 1.76 -9.06 -9.16
N CYS A 55 2.03 -8.33 -10.24
CA CYS A 55 1.97 -8.92 -11.57
C CYS A 55 3.19 -9.79 -11.86
N SER A 56 4.33 -9.48 -11.22
CA SER A 56 5.60 -10.18 -11.42
C SER A 56 6.01 -10.97 -10.17
N PHE A 57 6.08 -10.33 -8.99
CA PHE A 57 6.71 -10.96 -7.82
C PHE A 57 5.76 -11.85 -7.00
N LYS A 58 4.50 -11.46 -6.84
CA LYS A 58 3.52 -12.12 -5.97
C LYS A 58 2.30 -12.64 -6.72
N ARG A 59 2.36 -12.80 -8.04
CA ARG A 59 1.21 -13.18 -8.87
C ARG A 59 0.50 -14.43 -8.39
N GLN A 60 1.27 -15.50 -8.16
CA GLN A 60 0.70 -16.77 -7.69
C GLN A 60 0.14 -16.67 -6.28
N HIS A 61 0.79 -15.89 -5.40
CA HIS A 61 0.29 -15.62 -4.06
C HIS A 61 -1.04 -14.87 -4.13
N PHE A 62 -1.12 -13.79 -4.90
CA PHE A 62 -2.36 -13.04 -5.13
C PHE A 62 -3.46 -13.94 -5.67
N LEU A 63 -3.23 -14.68 -6.76
CA LEU A 63 -4.25 -15.56 -7.34
C LEU A 63 -4.79 -16.60 -6.35
N ARG A 64 -3.94 -17.07 -5.44
CA ARG A 64 -4.32 -18.03 -4.39
C ARG A 64 -5.21 -17.42 -3.31
N VAL A 65 -4.98 -16.16 -2.94
CA VAL A 65 -5.71 -15.47 -1.86
C VAL A 65 -6.85 -14.57 -2.37
N ARG A 66 -6.88 -14.30 -3.68
CA ARG A 66 -7.89 -13.48 -4.35
C ARG A 66 -9.32 -13.88 -3.97
N PRO A 67 -9.71 -15.17 -3.92
CA PRO A 67 -11.06 -15.52 -3.49
C PRO A 67 -11.40 -15.05 -2.08
N CYS A 68 -10.46 -15.16 -1.14
CA CYS A 68 -10.65 -14.65 0.23
C CYS A 68 -10.80 -13.13 0.27
N LEU A 69 -9.96 -12.42 -0.50
CA LEU A 69 -10.07 -10.96 -0.61
C LEU A 69 -11.41 -10.55 -1.24
N GLU A 70 -11.84 -11.25 -2.29
CA GLU A 70 -13.11 -11.05 -2.98
C GLU A 70 -14.31 -11.32 -2.05
N ASP A 71 -14.30 -12.42 -1.29
CA ASP A 71 -15.33 -12.77 -0.30
C ASP A 71 -15.38 -11.78 0.87
N SER A 72 -14.24 -11.15 1.21
CA SER A 72 -14.16 -10.14 2.26
C SER A 72 -14.71 -8.77 1.85
N GLU A 73 -14.82 -8.52 0.55
CA GLU A 73 -15.47 -7.33 0.02
C GLU A 73 -17.00 -7.51 -0.07
N PRO A 74 -17.81 -6.44 0.08
CA PRO A 74 -17.42 -5.05 0.32
C PRO A 74 -17.23 -4.73 1.82
N ILE A 75 -17.26 -5.73 2.71
CA ILE A 75 -17.21 -5.51 4.17
C ILE A 75 -15.87 -4.89 4.56
N SER A 76 -14.77 -5.37 3.97
CA SER A 76 -13.43 -4.81 4.13
C SER A 76 -13.40 -3.33 3.77
N PHE A 77 -13.84 -2.96 2.57
CA PHE A 77 -13.98 -1.55 2.19
C PHE A 77 -14.82 -0.78 3.21
N LEU A 78 -16.08 -1.15 3.43
CA LEU A 78 -17.01 -0.35 4.26
C LEU A 78 -16.53 -0.15 5.70
N ARG A 79 -16.02 -1.21 6.34
CA ARG A 79 -15.62 -1.15 7.76
C ARG A 79 -14.25 -0.53 7.95
N CYS A 80 -13.29 -0.88 7.10
CA CYS A 80 -11.93 -0.40 7.27
C CYS A 80 -11.79 1.04 6.78
N ASP A 81 -12.51 1.44 5.74
CA ASP A 81 -12.62 2.84 5.32
C ASP A 81 -13.08 3.71 6.48
N GLN A 82 -14.26 3.39 7.03
CA GLN A 82 -14.89 4.15 8.09
C GLN A 82 -14.04 4.19 9.36
N LYS A 83 -13.35 3.09 9.68
CA LYS A 83 -12.49 2.99 10.86
C LYS A 83 -11.18 3.78 10.69
N CYS A 84 -10.58 3.74 9.51
CA CYS A 84 -9.22 4.21 9.28
C CYS A 84 -9.15 5.62 8.69
N HIS A 85 -10.24 6.11 8.12
CA HIS A 85 -10.32 7.51 7.76
C HIS A 85 -10.48 8.39 9.00
N PRO A 86 -9.73 9.50 9.08
CA PRO A 86 -9.90 10.45 10.16
C PRO A 86 -11.33 10.99 10.14
N ALA A 87 -12.00 10.95 11.30
CA ALA A 87 -13.32 11.53 11.45
C ALA A 87 -13.25 13.03 11.10
N LYS A 88 -14.08 13.47 10.14
CA LYS A 88 -14.25 14.90 9.83
C LYS A 88 -14.79 15.71 11.00
N ASP A 89 -15.41 15.04 11.97
CA ASP A 89 -16.17 15.67 13.05
C ASP A 89 -15.31 16.30 14.16
N ALA A 90 -13.97 16.24 14.03
CA ALA A 90 -13.06 16.90 14.98
C ALA A 90 -13.00 18.44 14.81
N GLU A 91 -13.58 19.00 13.75
CA GLU A 91 -13.72 20.46 13.60
C GLU A 91 -14.93 21.04 14.37
N ASP A 92 -15.91 20.21 14.77
CA ASP A 92 -17.18 20.66 15.40
C ASP A 92 -17.39 20.15 16.83
N GLY A 93 -16.30 19.87 17.57
CA GLY A 93 -16.36 19.58 19.01
C GLY A 93 -17.07 18.27 19.40
N GLY A 94 -17.28 17.34 18.46
CA GLY A 94 -17.88 16.04 18.72
C GLY A 94 -16.90 15.05 19.36
N MET A 95 -17.32 14.41 20.46
CA MET A 95 -16.55 13.32 21.10
C MET A 95 -16.27 12.19 20.12
N ALA A 96 -14.98 11.95 19.87
CA ALA A 96 -14.46 10.84 19.10
C ALA A 96 -15.04 9.50 19.58
N ARG A 97 -15.91 8.88 18.76
CA ARG A 97 -16.40 7.52 19.02
C ARG A 97 -15.39 6.50 18.47
N GLY A 98 -14.45 6.14 19.35
CA GLY A 98 -13.97 4.76 19.48
C GLY A 98 -12.87 4.28 18.52
N GLY A 99 -11.81 3.72 19.11
CA GLY A 99 -11.13 2.58 18.51
C GLY A 99 -9.65 2.75 18.15
N GLY A 100 -8.83 3.23 19.09
CA GLY A 100 -7.43 2.83 19.25
C GLY A 100 -6.55 2.82 17.99
N ASN A 101 -6.03 4.00 17.63
CA ASN A 101 -4.65 4.24 17.23
C ASN A 101 -4.42 5.75 17.32
N ASP A 102 -3.33 6.16 17.95
CA ASP A 102 -3.00 7.52 18.39
C ASP A 102 -2.60 8.46 17.22
N TRP A 103 -3.26 8.33 16.06
CA TRP A 103 -2.99 9.13 14.87
C TRP A 103 -4.13 10.13 14.66
N ARG A 104 -3.82 11.41 14.88
CA ARG A 104 -4.65 12.54 14.48
C ARG A 104 -3.93 13.25 13.32
N PRO A 105 -4.55 13.39 12.15
CA PRO A 105 -3.96 14.21 11.10
C PRO A 105 -3.86 15.65 11.62
N GLY A 106 -2.63 16.17 11.68
CA GLY A 106 -2.39 17.56 12.02
C GLY A 106 -2.69 18.44 10.81
N GLY A 107 -3.74 19.24 10.89
CA GLY A 107 -4.00 20.37 9.98
C GLY A 107 -4.92 20.07 8.79
N ARG A 108 -5.35 21.17 8.14
CA ARG A 108 -6.27 21.21 6.98
C ARG A 108 -5.97 20.06 6.01
N GLY A 109 -7.01 19.28 5.70
CA GLY A 109 -6.92 17.98 5.06
C GLY A 109 -5.98 17.96 3.85
N ALA A 110 -5.12 16.94 3.78
CA ALA A 110 -4.34 16.64 2.59
C ALA A 110 -5.31 16.52 1.39
N GLU A 111 -5.02 17.28 0.33
CA GLU A 111 -5.74 17.16 -0.94
C GLU A 111 -5.23 15.91 -1.66
N MET A 112 -5.77 14.75 -1.30
CA MET A 112 -5.33 13.47 -1.86
C MET A 112 -5.36 13.45 -3.37
N GLY A 113 -4.32 12.88 -3.98
CA GLY A 113 -4.20 12.74 -5.42
C GLY A 113 -3.84 14.03 -6.16
N LYS A 114 -3.42 15.07 -5.43
CA LYS A 114 -2.84 16.28 -6.01
C LYS A 114 -1.44 15.97 -6.53
N VAL A 115 -1.12 16.51 -7.70
CA VAL A 115 0.26 16.53 -8.20
C VAL A 115 0.98 17.71 -7.55
N PHE A 116 1.97 17.42 -6.70
CA PHE A 116 2.78 18.43 -6.04
C PHE A 116 3.96 18.86 -6.92
N SER A 117 4.27 20.15 -6.89
CA SER A 117 5.55 20.67 -7.38
C SER A 117 6.61 20.56 -6.29
N GLY A 118 7.90 20.67 -6.66
CA GLY A 118 9.00 20.68 -5.70
C GLY A 118 8.97 21.84 -4.68
N ALA A 119 8.15 22.87 -4.92
CA ALA A 119 7.93 23.96 -3.95
C ALA A 119 6.89 23.60 -2.87
N GLU A 120 6.14 22.50 -3.05
CA GLU A 120 5.03 22.08 -2.19
C GLU A 120 5.38 20.82 -1.36
N MET A 121 6.67 20.62 -1.07
CA MET A 121 7.17 19.45 -0.32
C MET A 121 6.43 19.23 1.00
N ASP A 122 6.19 20.28 1.79
CA ASP A 122 5.44 20.15 3.04
C ASP A 122 4.02 19.59 2.84
N GLY A 123 3.40 19.89 1.70
CA GLY A 123 2.08 19.35 1.33
C GLY A 123 2.16 17.88 0.96
N TYR A 124 3.15 17.52 0.14
CA TYR A 124 3.44 16.15 -0.25
C TYR A 124 3.73 15.26 0.98
N GLU A 125 4.58 15.70 1.91
CA GLU A 125 4.91 14.92 3.11
C GLU A 125 3.71 14.73 4.05
N ARG A 126 2.78 15.70 4.12
CA ARG A 126 1.53 15.54 4.87
C ARG A 126 0.59 14.53 4.23
N GLU A 127 0.54 14.51 2.90
CA GLU A 127 -0.23 13.49 2.16
C GLU A 127 0.37 12.10 2.37
N LEU A 128 1.69 11.96 2.29
CA LEU A 128 2.38 10.71 2.58
C LEU A 128 2.14 10.23 4.01
N ASP A 129 2.18 11.11 5.02
CA ASP A 129 1.90 10.71 6.41
C ASP A 129 0.49 10.13 6.55
N THR A 130 -0.48 10.77 5.88
CA THR A 130 -1.87 10.32 5.84
C THR A 130 -1.99 8.97 5.15
N LEU A 131 -1.35 8.79 3.99
CA LEU A 131 -1.37 7.55 3.23
C LEU A 131 -0.78 6.38 4.03
N CYS A 132 0.41 6.54 4.59
CA CYS A 132 1.08 5.48 5.36
C CYS A 132 0.30 5.13 6.63
N ALA A 133 -0.26 6.12 7.33
CA ALA A 133 -1.10 5.86 8.50
C ALA A 133 -2.38 5.08 8.13
N PHE A 134 -3.04 5.48 7.05
CA PHE A 134 -4.21 4.79 6.52
C PHE A 134 -3.88 3.35 6.11
N GLN A 135 -2.82 3.14 5.31
CA GLN A 135 -2.40 1.80 4.86
C GLN A 135 -2.09 0.87 6.04
N HIS A 136 -1.44 1.39 7.09
CA HIS A 136 -1.21 0.62 8.31
C HIS A 136 -2.52 0.19 8.96
N CYS A 137 -3.42 1.14 9.26
CA CYS A 137 -4.70 0.85 9.90
C CYS A 137 -5.56 -0.11 9.04
N TYR A 138 -5.65 0.17 7.74
CA TYR A 138 -6.45 -0.62 6.81
C TYR A 138 -5.94 -2.05 6.75
N SER A 139 -4.62 -2.26 6.68
CA SER A 139 -4.04 -3.61 6.68
C SER A 139 -4.41 -4.44 7.92
N GLN A 140 -4.40 -3.82 9.11
CA GLN A 140 -4.78 -4.48 10.35
C GLN A 140 -6.28 -4.82 10.37
N CYS A 141 -7.11 -3.85 9.99
CA CYS A 141 -8.55 -4.05 9.91
C CYS A 141 -8.93 -5.13 8.89
N GLN A 142 -8.25 -5.17 7.73
CA GLN A 142 -8.49 -6.17 6.71
C GLN A 142 -8.07 -7.57 7.19
N GLU A 143 -6.96 -7.69 7.93
CA GLU A 143 -6.56 -8.95 8.58
C GLU A 143 -7.66 -9.45 9.54
N ASP A 144 -8.22 -8.58 10.38
CA ASP A 144 -9.33 -8.92 11.28
C ASP A 144 -10.56 -9.43 10.51
N ILE A 145 -10.91 -8.78 9.39
CA ILE A 145 -12.06 -9.19 8.57
C ILE A 145 -11.79 -10.50 7.84
N ALA A 146 -10.61 -10.68 7.27
CA ALA A 146 -10.22 -11.92 6.62
C ALA A 146 -10.29 -13.12 7.57
N THR A 147 -9.92 -12.95 8.84
CA THR A 147 -10.02 -14.02 9.86
C THR A 147 -11.46 -14.39 10.21
N GLN A 148 -12.42 -13.48 10.01
CA GLN A 148 -13.85 -13.74 10.26
C GLN A 148 -14.55 -14.41 9.08
N ILE A 149 -14.07 -14.17 7.85
CA ILE A 149 -14.73 -14.59 6.62
C ILE A 149 -14.06 -15.81 5.99
N CYS A 150 -12.74 -15.83 5.94
CA CYS A 150 -11.97 -16.85 5.24
C CYS A 150 -11.52 -17.99 6.14
N SER A 151 -11.11 -19.12 5.53
CA SER A 151 -10.45 -20.18 6.29
C SER A 151 -9.13 -19.69 6.90
N PRO A 152 -8.66 -20.22 8.05
CA PRO A 152 -7.48 -19.72 8.74
C PRO A 152 -6.22 -19.65 7.86
N GLY A 153 -6.01 -20.65 6.99
CA GLY A 153 -4.89 -20.67 6.06
C GLY A 153 -4.98 -19.61 4.96
N GLN A 154 -6.20 -19.34 4.44
CA GLN A 154 -6.43 -18.30 3.44
C GLN A 154 -6.32 -16.90 4.05
N ALA A 155 -6.89 -16.69 5.25
CA ALA A 155 -6.78 -15.45 5.98
C ALA A 155 -5.31 -15.09 6.28
N ALA A 156 -4.52 -16.06 6.74
CA ALA A 156 -3.10 -15.86 7.02
C ALA A 156 -2.30 -15.46 5.76
N LEU A 157 -2.55 -16.14 4.63
CA LEU A 157 -1.90 -15.82 3.36
C LEU A 157 -2.34 -14.46 2.81
N ALA A 158 -3.62 -14.10 2.95
CA ALA A 158 -4.14 -12.79 2.56
C ALA A 158 -3.47 -11.66 3.38
N ALA A 159 -3.45 -11.82 4.71
CA ALA A 159 -2.80 -10.88 5.62
C ALA A 159 -1.29 -10.75 5.34
N GLU A 160 -0.60 -11.85 5.02
CA GLU A 160 0.81 -11.82 4.61
C GLU A 160 1.01 -10.99 3.33
N LEU A 161 0.20 -11.23 2.29
CA LEU A 161 0.31 -10.50 1.02
C LEU A 161 0.16 -8.99 1.23
N VAL A 162 -0.89 -8.60 1.96
CA VAL A 162 -1.23 -7.22 2.27
C VAL A 162 -0.13 -6.54 3.08
N ARG A 163 0.31 -7.17 4.18
CA ARG A 163 1.35 -6.59 5.03
C ARG A 163 2.64 -6.42 4.26
N THR A 164 3.00 -7.42 3.45
CA THR A 164 4.21 -7.36 2.60
C THR A 164 4.09 -6.19 1.62
N TYR A 165 2.94 -6.00 0.97
CA TYR A 165 2.72 -4.85 0.09
C TYR A 165 2.96 -3.50 0.79
N VAL A 166 2.29 -3.27 1.93
CA VAL A 166 2.39 -2.00 2.68
C VAL A 166 3.83 -1.73 3.14
N GLN A 167 4.52 -2.80 3.56
CA GLN A 167 5.91 -2.75 3.98
C GLN A 167 6.86 -2.37 2.86
N TRP A 168 6.74 -3.03 1.70
CA TRP A 168 7.59 -2.76 0.54
C TRP A 168 7.33 -1.38 -0.05
N HIS A 169 6.06 -0.95 -0.09
CA HIS A 169 5.73 0.40 -0.52
C HIS A 169 6.36 1.46 0.38
N SER A 170 6.35 1.24 1.71
CA SER A 170 7.00 2.15 2.64
C SER A 170 8.53 2.12 2.56
N ALA A 171 9.13 0.97 2.22
CA ALA A 171 10.56 0.85 2.00
C ALA A 171 11.00 1.59 0.71
N ASP A 172 10.24 1.47 -0.37
CA ASP A 172 10.47 2.20 -1.62
C ASP A 172 10.40 3.72 -1.41
N LEU A 173 9.41 4.19 -0.62
CA LEU A 173 9.35 5.60 -0.20
C LEU A 173 10.61 6.01 0.57
N LEU A 174 11.08 5.19 1.52
CA LEU A 174 12.32 5.47 2.26
C LEU A 174 13.54 5.55 1.34
N ASP A 175 13.70 4.60 0.43
CA ASP A 175 14.81 4.57 -0.53
C ASP A 175 14.81 5.84 -1.40
N TRP A 176 13.62 6.27 -1.87
CA TRP A 176 13.49 7.51 -2.62
C TRP A 176 13.90 8.75 -1.81
N HIS A 177 13.55 8.81 -0.52
CA HIS A 177 13.95 9.91 0.36
C HIS A 177 15.47 9.90 0.60
N ILE A 178 16.09 8.72 0.74
CA ILE A 178 17.56 8.60 0.87
C ILE A 178 18.25 9.08 -0.40
N LEU A 179 17.78 8.63 -1.57
CA LEU A 179 18.36 9.00 -2.86
C LEU A 179 18.23 10.50 -3.17
N THR A 180 17.20 11.16 -2.64
CA THR A 180 16.98 12.60 -2.83
C THR A 180 17.58 13.48 -1.71
N GLY A 181 18.20 12.88 -0.68
CA GLY A 181 18.76 13.60 0.47
C GLY A 181 17.71 14.24 1.38
N ASN A 182 16.50 13.68 1.38
CA ASN A 182 15.34 14.13 2.14
C ASN A 182 14.97 13.14 3.25
N GLU A 183 15.90 12.31 3.72
CA GLU A 183 15.62 11.23 4.68
C GLU A 183 14.99 11.71 5.99
N LEU A 184 15.29 12.95 6.39
CA LEU A 184 14.74 13.57 7.61
C LEU A 184 13.29 14.08 7.43
N LEU A 185 12.82 14.21 6.19
CA LEU A 185 11.46 14.66 5.86
C LEU A 185 10.46 13.50 5.82
N LEU A 186 10.94 12.25 5.66
CA LEU A 186 10.07 11.09 5.59
C LEU A 186 9.17 11.01 6.84
N PRO A 187 7.83 10.91 6.68
CA PRO A 187 6.93 10.87 7.81
C PRO A 187 7.17 9.68 8.74
N LYS A 188 6.87 9.89 10.03
CA LYS A 188 7.07 8.85 11.05
C LYS A 188 6.19 7.62 10.81
N SER A 189 4.99 7.80 10.27
CA SER A 189 4.08 6.71 9.89
C SER A 189 4.73 5.78 8.85
N CYS A 190 5.28 6.35 7.77
CA CYS A 190 6.01 5.62 6.73
C CYS A 190 7.29 4.97 7.28
N THR A 191 8.06 5.71 8.09
CA THR A 191 9.30 5.20 8.70
C THR A 191 9.07 3.95 9.55
N LYS A 192 7.97 3.92 10.33
CA LYS A 192 7.62 2.76 11.17
C LYS A 192 7.30 1.53 10.31
N LEU A 193 6.58 1.71 9.21
CA LEU A 193 6.26 0.64 8.28
C LEU A 193 7.51 0.13 7.56
N ALA A 194 8.35 1.02 7.05
CA ALA A 194 9.59 0.67 6.37
C ALA A 194 10.55 -0.14 7.26
N LYS A 195 10.73 0.26 8.53
CA LYS A 195 11.59 -0.45 9.50
C LYS A 195 11.14 -1.88 9.80
N SER A 196 9.88 -2.22 9.54
CA SER A 196 9.39 -3.59 9.69
C SER A 196 9.86 -4.53 8.57
N VAL A 197 10.39 -3.97 7.47
CA VAL A 197 11.26 -4.64 6.49
C VAL A 197 12.67 -4.73 7.07
N SER A 198 12.83 -5.42 8.20
CA SER A 198 14.14 -5.60 8.80
C SER A 198 14.80 -6.89 8.28
N PRO A 199 16.09 -6.85 7.87
CA PRO A 199 16.85 -8.03 7.42
C PRO A 199 16.97 -9.15 8.48
N ALA A 200 16.52 -8.91 9.72
CA ALA A 200 16.40 -9.91 10.77
C ALA A 200 15.41 -11.05 10.45
N LYS A 201 14.57 -10.94 9.41
CA LYS A 201 13.66 -12.01 8.94
C LYS A 201 14.15 -12.76 7.69
N GLY A 202 15.41 -12.57 7.28
CA GLY A 202 16.03 -13.22 6.12
C GLY A 202 16.17 -12.28 4.92
N PRO A 203 17.00 -12.66 3.92
CA PRO A 203 17.20 -11.85 2.73
C PRO A 203 15.86 -11.68 2.01
N ASP A 204 15.65 -10.45 1.54
CA ASP A 204 14.54 -10.05 0.70
C ASP A 204 14.24 -11.13 -0.38
N PRO A 205 12.98 -11.58 -0.56
CA PRO A 205 12.62 -12.56 -1.58
C PRO A 205 13.00 -12.15 -3.01
N VAL A 206 13.05 -10.84 -3.32
CA VAL A 206 13.56 -10.29 -4.59
C VAL A 206 15.07 -10.47 -4.67
N LEU A 207 15.83 -10.07 -3.64
CA LEU A 207 17.26 -10.40 -3.52
C LEU A 207 17.54 -11.90 -3.63
N LYS A 208 16.69 -12.74 -3.04
CA LYS A 208 16.81 -14.21 -3.07
C LYS A 208 16.52 -14.77 -4.46
N ALA A 209 15.58 -14.18 -5.19
CA ALA A 209 15.31 -14.51 -6.59
C ALA A 209 16.45 -14.05 -7.52
N MET A 210 17.06 -12.88 -7.25
CA MET A 210 18.23 -12.39 -8.00
C MET A 210 19.47 -13.24 -7.77
N LEU A 211 19.72 -13.67 -6.51
CA LEU A 211 20.86 -14.52 -6.15
C LEU A 211 20.67 -15.99 -6.57
N ALA A 212 19.44 -16.46 -6.80
CA ALA A 212 19.15 -17.80 -7.31
C ALA A 212 19.20 -17.89 -8.85
N ALA A 213 19.23 -16.75 -9.54
CA ALA A 213 19.29 -16.65 -11.00
C ALA A 213 20.69 -16.26 -11.53
N ALA A 214 21.69 -16.15 -10.64
CA ALA A 214 23.11 -15.95 -10.94
C ALA A 214 23.88 -17.25 -10.67
#